data_AF-A0A6A0AUI2-F1
#
_entry.id   AF-A0A6A0AUI2-F1
#
_cell.length_a   1.000
_cell.length_b   1.000
_cell.length_c   1.000
_cell.angle_alpha   90.00
_cell.angle_beta   90.00
_cell.angle_gamma   90.00
#
_symmetry.space_group_name_H-M   'P 1'
#
loop_
_entity.id
_entity.type
_entity.pdbx_description
1 polymer ?
#
loop_
_entity_poly.entity_id
_entity_poly.type
_entity_poly.pdbx_seq_one_letter_code
_entity_poly.pdbx_strand_id
1 'polypeptide(L)'
;MRTKALNQLAGVVCAAQAKDRTPMGIAMAIESAGMMQTPETAAEQRSKVIGEIAELLAARIPDGSRTDDWETVTGFVEELRGMAARGLGLFIGCRTALCARGEWTSKASERGWEKQGDVWLCPQCAANAADRADFLAKLALEQAPAVGEVGQGLRVVAVEESRASRAIAHFSGQPDLESTETHGPDKVTFTIRPRTVEEWNWWVAKLAVPVDTITHRGNGVATARGTWSGATVHLLVRDMPTGGAR
;
A
#
# COMPACT_ATOMS: atom_id res chain seq x y z
N MET A 1 -20.95 -6.62 17.97
CA MET A 1 -19.64 -5.90 17.95
C MET A 1 -19.52 -5.02 19.19
N ARG A 2 -18.38 -5.04 19.89
CA ARG A 2 -18.12 -4.19 21.07
C ARG A 2 -17.63 -2.79 20.65
N THR A 3 -18.49 -2.02 20.01
CA THR A 3 -18.18 -0.65 19.54
C THR A 3 -17.63 0.26 20.65
N LYS A 4 -18.14 0.12 21.88
CA LYS A 4 -17.64 0.85 23.06
C LYS A 4 -16.16 0.56 23.38
N ALA A 5 -15.76 -0.71 23.34
CA ALA A 5 -14.38 -1.12 23.65
C ALA A 5 -13.41 -0.66 22.54
N LEU A 6 -13.82 -0.74 21.28
CA LEU A 6 -13.03 -0.23 20.15
C LEU A 6 -12.84 1.29 20.22
N ASN A 7 -13.89 2.05 20.56
CA ASN A 7 -13.79 3.49 20.72
C ASN A 7 -12.88 3.89 21.90
N GLN A 8 -12.91 3.12 22.99
CA GLN A 8 -12.03 3.33 24.14
C GLN A 8 -10.56 3.04 23.78
N LEU A 9 -10.27 1.95 23.07
CA LEU A 9 -8.93 1.63 22.58
C LEU A 9 -8.41 2.70 21.62
N ALA A 10 -9.23 3.16 20.68
CA ALA A 10 -8.89 4.23 19.76
C ALA A 10 -8.54 5.53 20.51
N GLY A 11 -9.28 5.86 21.57
CA GLY A 11 -8.98 7.00 22.44
C GLY A 11 -7.60 6.91 23.10
N VAL A 12 -7.23 5.73 23.62
CA VAL A 12 -5.91 5.49 24.23
C VAL A 12 -4.78 5.62 23.20
N VAL A 13 -4.96 5.07 22.00
CA VAL A 13 -3.97 5.16 20.92
C VAL A 13 -3.79 6.62 20.46
N CYS A 14 -4.86 7.34 20.20
CA CYS A 14 -4.80 8.75 19.80
C CYS A 14 -4.13 9.62 20.89
N ALA A 15 -4.45 9.40 22.16
CA ALA A 15 -3.84 10.12 23.27
C ALA A 15 -2.33 9.81 23.43
N ALA A 16 -1.91 8.58 23.14
CA ALA A 16 -0.50 8.20 23.14
C ALA A 16 0.26 8.80 21.94
N GLN A 17 -0.34 8.79 20.74
CA GLN A 17 0.22 9.41 19.54
C GLN A 17 0.35 10.93 19.69
N ALA A 18 -0.63 11.61 20.30
CA ALA A 18 -0.56 13.05 20.57
C ALA A 18 0.59 13.44 21.52
N LYS A 19 1.16 12.47 22.27
CA LYS A 19 2.33 12.64 23.13
C LYS A 19 3.63 12.15 22.48
N ASP A 20 3.63 11.95 21.16
CA ASP A 20 4.76 11.46 20.36
C ASP A 20 5.40 10.18 20.92
N ARG A 21 4.55 9.26 21.41
CA ARG A 21 5.02 7.99 21.95
C ARG A 21 5.50 7.10 20.81
N THR A 22 6.66 6.48 21.00
CA THR A 22 7.14 5.39 20.14
C THR A 22 6.12 4.23 20.10
N PRO A 23 6.16 3.35 19.09
CA PRO A 23 5.28 2.18 19.02
C PRO A 23 5.25 1.35 20.33
N MET A 24 6.41 1.18 20.97
CA MET A 24 6.51 0.53 22.29
C MET A 24 5.77 1.31 23.38
N GLY A 25 5.89 2.65 23.39
CA GLY A 25 5.16 3.51 24.32
C GLY A 25 3.63 3.46 24.13
N ILE A 26 3.16 3.26 22.90
CA ILE A 26 1.73 3.03 22.61
C ILE A 26 1.29 1.67 23.17
N ALA A 27 2.07 0.62 22.95
CA ALA A 27 1.78 -0.72 23.49
C ALA A 27 1.68 -0.71 25.02
N MET A 28 2.63 -0.06 25.71
CA MET A 28 2.58 0.10 27.16
C MET A 28 1.37 0.90 27.65
N ALA A 29 0.91 1.90 26.88
CA ALA A 29 -0.29 2.66 27.21
C ALA A 29 -1.57 1.82 27.10
N ILE A 30 -1.65 0.95 26.09
CA ILE A 30 -2.75 -0.02 25.92
C ILE A 30 -2.72 -1.04 27.06
N GLU A 31 -1.54 -1.53 27.43
CA GLU A 31 -1.34 -2.44 28.56
C GLU A 31 -1.78 -1.81 29.89
N SER A 32 -1.32 -0.59 30.16
CA SER A 32 -1.65 0.17 31.37
C SER A 32 -3.15 0.48 31.48
N ALA A 33 -3.84 0.58 30.34
CA ALA A 33 -5.29 0.76 30.27
C ALA A 33 -6.07 -0.56 30.50
N GLY A 34 -5.39 -1.69 30.68
CA GLY A 34 -6.00 -3.02 30.80
C GLY A 34 -6.71 -3.46 29.53
N MET A 35 -6.31 -2.91 28.37
CA MET A 35 -6.96 -3.17 27.08
C MET A 35 -6.21 -4.17 26.22
N MET A 36 -5.04 -4.65 26.68
CA MET A 36 -4.33 -5.71 25.99
C MET A 36 -5.03 -7.04 26.27
N GLN A 37 -5.41 -7.73 25.21
CA GLN A 37 -5.89 -9.09 25.32
C GLN A 37 -4.69 -10.00 25.58
N THR A 38 -4.67 -10.68 26.73
CA THR A 38 -3.62 -11.66 27.02
C THR A 38 -3.73 -12.85 26.05
N PRO A 39 -2.65 -13.59 25.80
CA PRO A 39 -2.70 -14.81 24.97
C PRO A 39 -3.77 -15.81 25.44
N GLU A 40 -3.98 -15.92 26.75
CA GLU A 40 -4.95 -16.82 27.37
C GLU A 40 -6.39 -16.34 27.09
N THR A 41 -6.66 -15.05 27.26
CA THR A 41 -7.97 -14.47 26.96
C THR A 41 -8.27 -14.43 25.45
N ALA A 42 -7.25 -14.39 24.60
CA ALA A 42 -7.38 -14.58 23.16
C ALA A 42 -7.73 -16.02 22.79
N ALA A 43 -7.05 -16.99 23.41
CA ALA A 43 -7.34 -18.41 23.22
C ALA A 43 -8.75 -18.77 23.70
N GLU A 44 -9.17 -18.27 24.86
CA GLU A 44 -10.52 -18.50 25.40
C GLU A 44 -11.61 -17.91 24.50
N GLN A 45 -11.44 -16.66 24.04
CA GLN A 45 -12.39 -16.05 23.10
C GLN A 45 -12.44 -16.79 21.76
N ARG A 46 -11.29 -17.25 21.25
CA ARG A 46 -11.24 -18.06 20.03
C ARG A 46 -12.02 -19.37 20.21
N SER A 47 -11.80 -20.09 21.31
CA SER A 47 -12.52 -21.32 21.63
C SER A 47 -14.03 -21.08 21.73
N LYS A 48 -14.43 -19.98 22.37
CA LYS A 48 -15.84 -19.59 22.47
C LYS A 48 -16.47 -19.32 21.10
N VAL A 49 -15.80 -18.53 20.26
CA VAL A 49 -16.29 -18.23 18.89
C VAL A 49 -16.38 -19.48 18.04
N ILE A 50 -15.41 -20.40 18.15
CA ILE A 50 -15.45 -21.69 17.45
C ILE A 50 -16.66 -22.52 17.92
N GLY A 51 -16.94 -22.55 19.22
CA GLY A 51 -18.12 -23.23 19.78
C GLY A 51 -19.43 -22.65 19.28
N GLU A 52 -19.59 -21.32 19.31
CA GLU A 52 -20.79 -20.64 18.81
C GLU A 52 -21.00 -20.87 17.30
N ILE A 53 -19.92 -20.86 16.50
CA ILE A 53 -19.97 -21.20 15.08
C ILE A 53 -20.40 -22.67 14.90
N ALA A 54 -19.85 -23.60 15.67
CA ALA A 54 -20.21 -25.01 15.60
C ALA A 54 -21.68 -25.25 15.95
N GLU A 55 -22.21 -24.57 16.98
CA GLU A 55 -23.63 -24.63 17.34
C GLU A 55 -24.53 -24.05 16.24
N LEU A 56 -24.16 -22.91 15.66
CA LEU A 56 -24.90 -22.30 14.55
C LEU A 56 -24.90 -23.18 13.29
N LEU A 57 -23.79 -23.86 13.01
CA LEU A 57 -23.69 -24.82 11.92
C LEU A 57 -24.54 -26.07 12.21
N ALA A 58 -24.47 -26.63 13.42
CA ALA A 58 -25.25 -27.79 13.83
C ALA A 58 -26.77 -27.53 13.80
N ALA A 59 -27.21 -26.32 14.14
CA ALA A 59 -28.63 -25.94 14.08
C ALA A 59 -29.15 -25.76 12.63
N ARG A 60 -28.26 -25.58 11.66
CA ARG A 60 -28.59 -25.24 10.26
C ARG A 60 -28.42 -26.41 9.30
N ILE A 61 -27.52 -27.35 9.62
CA ILE A 61 -27.27 -28.56 8.85
C ILE A 61 -28.29 -29.63 9.28
N PRO A 62 -29.22 -30.05 8.40
CA PRO A 62 -30.15 -31.12 8.73
C PRO A 62 -29.41 -32.41 9.04
N ASP A 63 -29.90 -33.12 10.05
CA ASP A 63 -29.34 -34.38 10.55
C ASP A 63 -29.05 -35.36 9.40
N GLY A 64 -27.76 -35.59 9.10
CA GLY A 64 -27.31 -36.56 8.10
C GLY A 64 -26.33 -36.08 7.01
N SER A 65 -26.05 -34.78 6.86
CA SER A 65 -24.92 -34.36 6.00
C SER A 65 -23.61 -34.24 6.78
N ARG A 66 -22.58 -34.86 6.21
CA ARG A 66 -21.28 -35.06 6.84
C ARG A 66 -20.52 -33.72 6.90
N THR A 67 -20.22 -33.25 8.11
CA THR A 67 -19.56 -31.95 8.39
C THR A 67 -18.09 -31.90 7.98
N ASP A 68 -17.52 -33.03 7.54
CA ASP A 68 -16.15 -33.18 7.07
C ASP A 68 -15.90 -32.54 5.70
N ASP A 69 -16.96 -32.16 4.97
CA ASP A 69 -16.84 -31.56 3.65
C ASP A 69 -16.53 -30.04 3.74
N TRP A 70 -15.24 -29.73 3.67
CA TRP A 70 -14.72 -28.37 3.67
C TRP A 70 -15.25 -27.52 2.50
N GLU A 71 -15.68 -28.13 1.39
CA GLU A 71 -16.30 -27.40 0.27
C GLU A 71 -17.68 -26.86 0.65
N THR A 72 -18.49 -27.65 1.38
CA THR A 72 -19.78 -27.21 1.93
C THR A 72 -19.60 -26.07 2.93
N VAL A 73 -18.60 -26.14 3.81
CA VAL A 73 -18.28 -25.05 4.77
C VAL A 73 -17.85 -23.78 4.03
N THR A 74 -17.00 -23.91 3.00
CA THR A 74 -16.51 -22.76 2.23
C THR A 74 -17.64 -22.10 1.44
N GLY A 75 -18.50 -22.89 0.78
CA GLY A 75 -19.69 -22.39 0.08
C GLY A 75 -20.65 -21.65 1.00
N PHE A 76 -20.85 -22.14 2.23
CA PHE A 76 -21.67 -21.45 3.23
C PHE A 76 -21.05 -20.13 3.71
N VAL A 77 -19.73 -20.07 3.91
CA VAL A 77 -19.03 -18.82 4.26
C VAL A 77 -19.16 -17.80 3.12
N GLU A 78 -19.07 -18.22 1.87
CA GLU A 78 -19.31 -17.34 0.72
C GLU A 78 -20.77 -16.89 0.62
N GLU A 79 -21.73 -17.78 0.91
CA GLU A 79 -23.14 -17.42 0.97
C GLU A 79 -23.42 -16.39 2.08
N LEU A 80 -22.87 -16.59 3.29
CA LEU A 80 -22.98 -15.61 4.39
C LEU A 80 -22.32 -14.27 4.04
N ARG A 81 -21.16 -14.29 3.37
CA ARG A 81 -20.54 -13.07 2.82
C ARG A 81 -21.44 -12.41 1.79
N GLY A 82 -22.06 -13.19 0.91
CA GLY A 82 -23.03 -12.71 -0.07
C GLY A 82 -24.28 -12.12 0.57
N MET A 83 -24.81 -12.74 1.64
CA MET A 83 -25.96 -12.24 2.39
C MET A 83 -25.63 -10.96 3.17
N ALA A 84 -24.45 -10.88 3.79
CA ALA A 84 -23.97 -9.65 4.43
C ALA A 84 -23.74 -8.53 3.41
N ALA A 85 -23.33 -8.86 2.18
CA ALA A 85 -23.15 -7.91 1.09
C ALA A 85 -24.48 -7.42 0.48
N ARG A 86 -25.58 -8.19 0.59
CA ARG A 86 -26.89 -7.92 -0.04
C ARG A 86 -27.62 -6.64 0.41
N GLY A 87 -27.04 -5.84 1.31
CA GLY A 87 -27.51 -4.46 1.59
C GLY A 87 -26.40 -3.43 1.81
N LEU A 88 -25.14 -3.88 1.90
CA LEU A 88 -23.99 -3.01 2.14
C LEU A 88 -23.28 -2.60 0.84
N GLY A 89 -23.47 -3.37 -0.24
CA GLY A 89 -22.75 -3.15 -1.50
C GLY A 89 -21.29 -3.58 -1.40
N LEU A 90 -20.41 -2.96 -2.17
CA LEU A 90 -18.97 -3.29 -2.19
C LEU A 90 -18.24 -2.57 -1.05
N PHE A 91 -17.21 -3.20 -0.49
CA PHE A 91 -16.29 -2.49 0.39
C PHE A 91 -15.28 -1.71 -0.46
N ILE A 92 -15.23 -0.40 -0.29
CA ILE A 92 -14.35 0.54 -0.99
C ILE A 92 -13.24 1.04 -0.05
N GLY A 93 -12.04 1.25 -0.58
CA GLY A 93 -10.92 1.88 0.12
C GLY A 93 -10.70 3.32 -0.32
N CYS A 94 -10.08 4.13 0.53
CA CYS A 94 -9.65 5.48 0.16
C CYS A 94 -8.51 5.40 -0.88
N ARG A 95 -8.59 6.22 -1.94
CA ARG A 95 -7.59 6.25 -3.02
C ARG A 95 -6.26 6.85 -2.61
N THR A 96 -6.24 7.73 -1.60
CA THR A 96 -5.00 8.38 -1.16
C THR A 96 -4.02 7.34 -0.64
N ALA A 97 -2.79 7.37 -1.17
CA ALA A 97 -1.72 6.48 -0.73
C ALA A 97 -1.57 6.53 0.80
N LEU A 98 -1.40 5.35 1.42
CA LEU A 98 -1.26 5.16 2.86
C LEU A 98 -2.53 5.40 3.71
N CYS A 99 -3.66 5.79 3.12
CA CYS A 99 -4.92 5.89 3.84
C CYS A 99 -5.56 4.50 4.01
N ALA A 100 -5.58 3.98 5.23
CA ALA A 100 -6.15 2.66 5.54
C ALA A 100 -7.68 2.66 5.76
N ARG A 101 -8.37 3.77 5.45
CA ARG A 101 -9.82 3.87 5.62
C ARG A 101 -10.54 3.12 4.51
N GLY A 102 -11.63 2.47 4.87
CA GLY A 102 -12.56 1.86 3.93
C GLY A 102 -13.99 1.96 4.45
N GLU A 103 -14.95 1.80 3.55
CA GLU A 103 -16.37 1.89 3.85
C GLU A 103 -17.17 1.02 2.88
N TRP A 104 -18.41 0.70 3.25
CA TRP A 104 -19.33 0.03 2.33
C TRP A 104 -20.00 1.03 1.40
N THR A 105 -20.13 0.73 0.10
CA THR A 105 -20.69 1.67 -0.90
C THR A 105 -22.09 2.16 -0.54
N SER A 106 -22.91 1.34 0.13
CA SER A 106 -24.24 1.78 0.55
C SER A 106 -24.23 2.80 1.69
N LYS A 107 -23.10 2.93 2.41
CA LYS A 107 -22.88 3.88 3.51
C LYS A 107 -21.88 4.99 3.20
N ALA A 108 -21.14 4.86 2.11
CA ALA A 108 -20.10 5.78 1.68
C ALA A 108 -20.62 7.23 1.61
N SER A 109 -21.62 7.49 0.78
CA SER A 109 -22.16 8.85 0.58
C SER A 109 -22.77 9.43 1.86
N GLU A 110 -23.51 8.63 2.64
CA GLU A 110 -24.08 9.05 3.93
C GLU A 110 -23.00 9.49 4.93
N ARG A 111 -21.80 8.91 4.85
CA ARG A 111 -20.67 9.19 5.75
C ARG A 111 -19.69 10.20 5.17
N GLY A 112 -20.06 10.90 4.10
CA GLY A 112 -19.24 11.96 3.49
C GLY A 112 -18.07 11.45 2.66
N TRP A 113 -18.09 10.19 2.21
CA TRP A 113 -17.14 9.75 1.20
C TRP A 113 -17.51 10.37 -0.15
N GLU A 114 -16.49 10.85 -0.86
CA GLU A 114 -16.66 11.48 -2.15
C GLU A 114 -16.16 10.56 -3.26
N LYS A 115 -16.96 10.43 -4.33
CA LYS A 115 -16.60 9.68 -5.52
C LYS A 115 -16.02 10.64 -6.57
N GLN A 116 -14.78 10.44 -6.96
CA GLN A 116 -14.08 11.21 -8.01
C GLN A 116 -13.81 10.29 -9.20
N GLY A 117 -14.66 10.32 -10.22
CA GLY A 117 -14.61 9.34 -11.30
C GLY A 117 -14.88 7.93 -10.78
N ASP A 118 -13.94 7.01 -10.95
CA ASP A 118 -14.06 5.61 -10.49
C ASP A 118 -13.42 5.35 -9.12
N VAL A 119 -12.85 6.38 -8.49
CA VAL A 119 -12.17 6.25 -7.20
C VAL A 119 -12.96 6.93 -6.08
N TRP A 120 -12.74 6.46 -4.86
CA TRP A 120 -13.37 7.00 -3.65
C TRP A 120 -12.34 7.63 -2.72
N LEU A 121 -12.70 8.75 -2.12
CA LEU A 121 -11.93 9.43 -1.08
C LEU A 121 -12.73 9.45 0.23
N CYS A 122 -12.05 9.14 1.34
CA CYS A 122 -12.65 9.31 2.65
C CYS A 122 -12.80 10.82 2.97
N PRO A 123 -13.69 11.19 3.91
CA PRO A 123 -13.99 12.60 4.21
C PRO A 123 -12.74 13.45 4.51
N GLN A 124 -11.77 12.88 5.23
CA GLN A 124 -10.52 13.58 5.56
C GLN A 124 -9.63 13.80 4.33
N CYS A 125 -9.52 12.80 3.46
CA CYS A 125 -8.70 12.91 2.26
C CYS A 125 -9.35 13.81 1.20
N ALA A 126 -10.68 13.82 1.13
CA ALA A 126 -11.44 14.73 0.28
C ALA A 126 -11.22 16.19 0.72
N ALA A 127 -11.38 16.48 2.02
CA ALA A 127 -11.09 17.81 2.58
C ALA A 127 -9.64 18.24 2.32
N ASN A 128 -8.67 17.37 2.60
CA ASN A 128 -7.26 17.67 2.35
C ASN A 128 -6.94 17.89 0.85
N ALA A 129 -7.65 17.21 -0.05
CA ALA A 129 -7.47 17.39 -1.49
C ALA A 129 -7.96 18.78 -1.93
N ALA A 130 -9.08 19.25 -1.39
CA ALA A 130 -9.58 20.60 -1.62
C ALA A 130 -8.62 21.66 -1.07
N ASP A 131 -8.16 21.51 0.18
CA ASP A 131 -7.21 22.44 0.80
C ASP A 131 -5.89 22.51 0.01
N ARG A 132 -5.41 21.36 -0.48
CA ARG A 132 -4.20 21.30 -1.31
C ARG A 132 -4.40 21.98 -2.67
N ALA A 133 -5.56 21.81 -3.30
CA ALA A 133 -5.86 22.48 -4.56
C ALA A 133 -5.88 24.00 -4.39
N ASP A 134 -6.51 24.49 -3.32
CA ASP A 134 -6.55 25.91 -2.97
C ASP A 134 -5.15 26.48 -2.68
N PHE A 135 -4.33 25.75 -1.92
CA PHE A 135 -2.95 26.13 -1.65
C PHE A 135 -2.13 26.24 -2.94
N LEU A 136 -2.23 25.25 -3.83
CA LEU A 136 -1.52 25.25 -5.10
C LEU A 136 -2.00 26.38 -6.03
N ALA A 137 -3.30 26.69 -6.04
CA ALA A 137 -3.85 27.82 -6.80
C ALA A 137 -3.31 29.17 -6.29
N LYS A 138 -3.20 29.35 -4.96
CA LYS A 138 -2.58 30.54 -4.37
C LYS A 138 -1.10 30.64 -4.72
N LEU A 139 -0.37 29.54 -4.63
CA LEU A 139 1.04 29.49 -5.01
C LEU A 139 1.25 29.85 -6.48
N ALA A 140 0.37 29.38 -7.37
CA ALA A 140 0.42 29.70 -8.79
C ALA A 140 0.16 31.18 -9.08
N LEU A 141 -0.73 31.84 -8.31
CA LEU A 141 -0.98 33.27 -8.40
C LEU A 141 0.21 34.09 -7.87
N GLU A 142 0.86 33.65 -6.79
CA GLU A 142 2.04 34.31 -6.23
C GLU A 142 3.30 34.14 -7.11
N GLN A 143 3.41 32.98 -7.78
CA GLN A 143 4.51 32.68 -8.71
C GLN A 143 4.25 33.20 -10.13
N ALA A 144 3.05 33.71 -10.41
CA ALA A 144 2.81 34.39 -11.68
C ALA A 144 3.78 35.58 -11.76
N PRO A 145 4.75 35.58 -12.69
CA PRO A 145 5.68 36.69 -12.81
C PRO A 145 4.84 37.95 -13.01
N ALA A 146 5.08 38.96 -12.18
CA ALA A 146 4.54 40.29 -12.43
C ALA A 146 4.86 40.62 -13.88
N VAL A 147 3.82 40.69 -14.72
CA VAL A 147 3.94 41.02 -16.14
C VAL A 147 4.30 42.51 -16.20
N GLY A 148 5.56 42.80 -15.87
CA GLY A 148 6.24 44.00 -16.30
C GLY A 148 6.75 43.71 -17.71
N GLU A 149 6.38 44.56 -18.66
CA GLU A 149 6.97 44.61 -19.99
C GLU A 149 8.50 44.71 -19.84
N VAL A 150 9.21 43.59 -20.02
CA VAL A 150 10.67 43.58 -20.12
C VAL A 150 11.05 43.01 -21.47
N GLY A 151 11.72 43.87 -22.23
CA GLY A 151 12.15 43.63 -23.59
C GLY A 151 13.00 42.39 -23.77
N GLN A 152 12.88 41.85 -24.98
CA GLN A 152 13.82 40.99 -25.70
C GLN A 152 15.09 40.58 -24.94
N GLY A 153 15.18 39.31 -24.52
CA GLY A 153 16.48 38.74 -24.20
C GLY A 153 16.54 37.43 -23.41
N LEU A 154 15.45 36.97 -22.77
CA LEU A 154 15.51 35.73 -21.98
C LEU A 154 15.31 34.50 -22.87
N ARG A 155 16.41 33.90 -23.34
CA ARG A 155 16.38 32.55 -23.95
C ARG A 155 15.97 31.54 -22.87
N VAL A 156 14.73 31.07 -22.95
CA VAL A 156 14.31 29.83 -22.30
C VAL A 156 15.13 28.70 -22.93
N VAL A 157 16.22 28.31 -22.28
CA VAL A 157 16.92 27.08 -22.64
C VAL A 157 16.02 25.96 -22.16
N ALA A 158 15.34 25.28 -23.09
CA ALA A 158 14.65 24.05 -22.79
C ALA A 158 15.63 23.12 -22.08
N VAL A 159 15.40 22.86 -20.80
CA VAL A 159 16.22 21.92 -20.03
C VAL A 159 15.91 20.56 -20.61
N GLU A 160 16.78 20.08 -21.49
CA GLU A 160 16.65 18.77 -22.10
C GLU A 160 16.61 17.73 -20.96
N GLU A 161 15.48 17.04 -20.84
CA GLU A 161 15.25 16.12 -19.73
C GLU A 161 16.30 15.01 -19.77
N SER A 162 17.06 14.87 -18.68
CA SER A 162 18.20 13.95 -18.67
C SER A 162 17.75 12.51 -18.91
N ARG A 163 18.59 11.70 -19.57
CA ARG A 163 18.25 10.31 -19.88
C ARG A 163 18.01 9.50 -18.61
N ALA A 164 18.77 9.78 -17.55
CA ALA A 164 18.58 9.22 -16.23
C ALA A 164 17.20 9.58 -15.63
N SER A 165 16.77 10.84 -15.74
CA SER A 165 15.44 11.29 -15.28
C SER A 165 14.31 10.54 -15.99
N ARG A 166 14.41 10.37 -17.32
CA ARG A 166 13.42 9.61 -18.09
C ARG A 166 13.36 8.14 -17.67
N ALA A 167 14.52 7.53 -17.37
CA ALA A 167 14.57 6.17 -16.86
C ALA A 167 13.85 6.05 -15.51
N ILE A 168 14.12 6.97 -14.57
CA ILE A 168 13.45 6.98 -13.26
C ILE A 168 11.94 7.12 -13.41
N ALA A 169 11.48 8.08 -14.22
CA ALA A 169 10.05 8.28 -14.46
C ALA A 169 9.39 6.99 -15.00
N HIS A 170 10.02 6.34 -15.97
CA HIS A 170 9.52 5.09 -16.57
C HIS A 170 9.38 3.94 -15.55
N PHE A 171 10.32 3.82 -14.61
CA PHE A 171 10.37 2.68 -13.67
C PHE A 171 9.79 2.96 -12.27
N SER A 172 9.48 4.21 -11.93
CA SER A 172 9.00 4.64 -10.60
C SER A 172 7.74 3.95 -10.08
N GLY A 173 6.95 3.29 -10.94
CA GLY A 173 5.74 2.54 -10.57
C GLY A 173 5.95 1.05 -10.34
N GLN A 174 7.17 0.52 -10.49
CA GLN A 174 7.43 -0.91 -10.34
C GLN A 174 7.39 -1.32 -8.86
N PRO A 175 6.64 -2.37 -8.49
CA PRO A 175 6.39 -2.73 -7.08
C PRO A 175 7.62 -3.26 -6.35
N ASP A 176 8.64 -3.70 -7.10
CA ASP A 176 9.89 -4.25 -6.61
C ASP A 176 11.05 -3.25 -6.69
N LEU A 177 10.80 -2.00 -7.10
CA LEU A 177 11.78 -0.92 -7.05
C LEU A 177 11.81 -0.28 -5.65
N GLU A 178 12.94 -0.38 -4.95
CA GLU A 178 13.12 0.20 -3.61
C GLU A 178 13.65 1.63 -3.65
N SER A 179 14.66 1.88 -4.48
CA SER A 179 15.29 3.19 -4.57
C SER A 179 15.94 3.45 -5.93
N THR A 180 16.11 4.74 -6.22
CA THR A 180 16.78 5.22 -7.43
C THR A 180 17.81 6.27 -7.07
N GLU A 181 19.02 6.18 -7.62
CA GLU A 181 20.08 7.18 -7.44
C GLU A 181 20.59 7.64 -8.81
N THR A 182 20.69 8.96 -9.04
CA THR A 182 21.27 9.52 -10.26
C THR A 182 22.74 9.86 -10.05
N HIS A 183 23.56 9.57 -11.06
CA HIS A 183 24.99 9.88 -11.07
C HIS A 183 25.36 10.71 -12.30
N GLY A 184 24.57 11.75 -12.57
CA GLY A 184 24.66 12.58 -13.77
C GLY A 184 23.53 12.32 -14.77
N PRO A 185 23.60 12.93 -15.97
CA PRO A 185 22.49 12.94 -16.92
C PRO A 185 22.24 11.58 -17.61
N ASP A 186 23.27 10.73 -17.66
CA ASP A 186 23.25 9.47 -18.42
C ASP A 186 23.44 8.23 -17.54
N LYS A 187 23.48 8.38 -16.21
CA LYS A 187 23.74 7.26 -15.31
C LYS A 187 22.76 7.22 -14.15
N VAL A 188 22.13 6.06 -13.96
CA VAL A 188 21.19 5.80 -12.88
C VAL A 188 21.50 4.45 -12.24
N THR A 189 21.30 4.37 -10.92
CA THR A 189 21.34 3.13 -10.15
C THR A 189 19.93 2.82 -9.66
N PHE A 190 19.43 1.61 -9.94
CA PHE A 190 18.19 1.08 -9.40
C PHE A 190 18.51 0.03 -8.33
N THR A 191 17.91 0.18 -7.15
CA THR A 191 17.88 -0.87 -6.13
C THR A 191 16.54 -1.57 -6.17
N ILE A 192 16.54 -2.88 -6.43
CA ILE A 192 15.33 -3.69 -6.56
C ILE A 192 15.31 -4.86 -5.58
N ARG A 193 14.11 -5.31 -5.23
CA ARG A 193 13.84 -6.51 -4.42
C ARG A 193 12.81 -7.41 -5.12
N PRO A 194 13.21 -8.13 -6.17
CA PRO A 194 12.33 -9.08 -6.86
C PRO A 194 11.99 -10.22 -5.91
N ARG A 195 10.73 -10.65 -5.92
CA ARG A 195 10.17 -11.75 -5.11
C ARG A 195 10.25 -13.08 -5.82
N THR A 196 10.28 -13.05 -7.16
CA THR A 196 10.33 -14.26 -7.99
C THR A 196 11.41 -14.17 -9.06
N VAL A 197 11.80 -15.33 -9.59
CA VAL A 197 12.80 -15.43 -10.66
C VAL A 197 12.29 -14.74 -11.94
N GLU A 198 10.98 -14.75 -12.17
CA GLU A 198 10.34 -14.06 -13.30
C GLU A 198 10.47 -12.54 -13.20
N GLU A 199 10.26 -11.95 -12.01
CA GLU A 199 10.46 -10.53 -11.76
C GLU A 199 11.93 -10.12 -11.98
N TRP A 200 12.86 -10.95 -11.51
CA TRP A 200 14.29 -10.76 -11.79
C TRP A 200 14.59 -10.77 -13.29
N ASN A 201 14.11 -11.79 -14.01
CA ASN A 201 14.33 -11.93 -15.45
C ASN A 201 13.69 -10.77 -16.23
N TRP A 202 12.56 -10.24 -15.75
CA TRP A 202 11.93 -9.05 -16.33
C TRP A 202 12.88 -7.85 -16.28
N TRP A 203 13.51 -7.56 -15.13
CA TRP A 203 14.47 -6.46 -15.01
C TRP A 203 15.70 -6.64 -15.90
N VAL A 204 16.27 -7.85 -15.93
CA VAL A 204 17.43 -8.17 -16.79
C VAL A 204 17.10 -7.91 -18.26
N ALA A 205 15.95 -8.40 -18.73
CA ALA A 205 15.50 -8.18 -20.10
C ALA A 205 15.18 -6.71 -20.38
N LYS A 206 14.46 -6.03 -19.47
CA LYS A 206 13.97 -4.67 -19.69
C LYS A 206 15.08 -3.62 -19.71
N LEU A 207 16.13 -3.85 -18.92
CA LEU A 207 17.31 -2.99 -18.85
C LEU A 207 18.44 -3.44 -19.78
N ALA A 208 18.18 -4.40 -20.68
CA ALA A 208 19.16 -4.97 -21.59
C ALA A 208 20.49 -5.31 -20.88
N VAL A 209 20.38 -5.95 -19.71
CA VAL A 209 21.53 -6.34 -18.89
C VAL A 209 22.19 -7.57 -19.53
N PRO A 210 23.46 -7.48 -19.97
CA PRO A 210 24.18 -8.64 -20.47
C PRO A 210 24.47 -9.60 -19.31
N VAL A 211 24.24 -10.91 -19.55
CA VAL A 211 24.33 -11.94 -18.51
C VAL A 211 25.72 -12.02 -17.88
N ASP A 212 26.77 -11.76 -18.67
CA ASP A 212 28.16 -11.72 -18.23
C ASP A 212 28.51 -10.54 -17.30
N THR A 213 27.64 -9.53 -17.19
CA THR A 213 27.82 -8.42 -16.24
C THR A 213 27.22 -8.69 -14.86
N ILE A 214 26.44 -9.77 -14.71
CA ILE A 214 25.78 -10.11 -13.46
C ILE A 214 26.82 -10.71 -12.51
N THR A 215 27.05 -10.02 -11.39
CA THR A 215 27.96 -10.48 -10.33
C THR A 215 27.18 -10.78 -9.07
N HIS A 216 27.22 -12.02 -8.60
CA HIS A 216 26.65 -12.44 -7.32
C HIS A 216 27.64 -12.17 -6.17
N ARG A 217 27.19 -11.51 -5.11
CA ARG A 217 28.03 -11.11 -3.96
C ARG A 217 27.75 -11.91 -2.68
N GLY A 218 26.96 -12.98 -2.78
CA GLY A 218 26.45 -13.72 -1.61
C GLY A 218 25.31 -12.99 -0.90
N ASN A 219 24.70 -13.64 0.11
CA ASN A 219 23.60 -13.08 0.92
C ASN A 219 22.43 -12.53 0.10
N GLY A 220 22.09 -13.15 -1.02
CA GLY A 220 21.02 -12.67 -1.90
C GLY A 220 21.30 -11.33 -2.57
N VAL A 221 22.54 -10.85 -2.61
CA VAL A 221 22.89 -9.61 -3.31
C VAL A 221 23.50 -9.92 -4.68
N ALA A 222 22.99 -9.25 -5.71
CA ALA A 222 23.57 -9.27 -7.05
C ALA A 222 23.70 -7.84 -7.59
N THR A 223 24.73 -7.61 -8.40
CA THR A 223 24.92 -6.35 -9.13
C THR A 223 25.02 -6.63 -10.62
N ALA A 224 24.38 -5.82 -11.45
CA ALA A 224 24.49 -5.94 -12.90
C ALA A 224 24.54 -4.56 -13.57
N ARG A 225 24.94 -4.53 -14.85
CA ARG A 225 25.01 -3.29 -15.62
C ARG A 225 24.30 -3.47 -16.95
N GLY A 226 23.40 -2.56 -17.27
CA GLY A 226 22.64 -2.57 -18.51
C GLY A 226 22.55 -1.18 -19.13
N THR A 227 21.66 -1.05 -20.12
CA THR A 227 21.38 0.21 -20.78
C THR A 227 19.90 0.35 -21.06
N TRP A 228 19.36 1.55 -20.88
CA TRP A 228 17.97 1.86 -21.23
C TRP A 228 17.90 3.25 -21.86
N SER A 229 17.34 3.35 -23.08
CA SER A 229 17.20 4.61 -23.82
C SER A 229 18.50 5.46 -23.88
N GLY A 230 19.64 4.77 -24.02
CA GLY A 230 20.98 5.39 -24.05
C GLY A 230 21.55 5.82 -22.70
N ALA A 231 20.84 5.62 -21.58
CA ALA A 231 21.38 5.78 -20.24
C ALA A 231 22.08 4.48 -19.79
N THR A 232 23.20 4.61 -19.09
CA THR A 232 23.84 3.51 -18.35
C THR A 232 23.03 3.24 -17.09
N VAL A 233 22.62 1.99 -16.90
CA VAL A 233 21.86 1.56 -15.72
C VAL A 233 22.70 0.61 -14.89
N HIS A 234 22.86 0.92 -13.62
CA HIS A 234 23.38 -0.01 -12.62
C HIS A 234 22.21 -0.62 -11.86
N LEU A 235 22.18 -1.94 -11.77
CA LEU A 235 21.13 -2.66 -11.08
C LEU A 235 21.72 -3.31 -9.82
N LEU A 236 21.19 -2.94 -8.66
CA LEU A 236 21.50 -3.56 -7.37
C LEU A 236 20.28 -4.37 -6.93
N VAL A 237 20.46 -5.67 -6.75
CA VAL A 237 19.41 -6.58 -6.29
C VAL A 237 19.66 -6.92 -4.84
N ARG A 238 18.62 -6.85 -4.01
CA ARG A 238 18.60 -7.37 -2.65
C ARG A 238 17.63 -8.55 -2.56
N ASP A 239 17.95 -9.48 -1.66
CA ASP A 239 17.13 -10.66 -1.38
C ASP A 239 16.78 -11.47 -2.65
N MET A 240 17.79 -11.65 -3.52
CA MET A 240 17.65 -12.32 -4.81
C MET A 240 16.94 -13.67 -4.62
N PRO A 241 15.84 -13.92 -5.35
CA PRO A 241 15.05 -15.12 -5.17
C PRO A 241 15.95 -16.32 -5.49
N THR A 242 16.26 -17.10 -4.46
CA THR A 242 16.94 -18.37 -4.64
C THR A 242 15.93 -19.31 -5.30
N GLY A 243 15.85 -19.25 -6.63
CA GLY A 243 15.21 -20.30 -7.40
C GLY A 243 15.85 -21.60 -6.90
N GLY A 244 15.05 -22.44 -6.24
CA GLY A 244 15.54 -23.73 -5.77
C GLY A 244 16.06 -24.47 -6.98
N ALA A 245 17.38 -24.47 -7.17
CA ALA A 245 18.06 -25.43 -8.00
C ALA A 245 17.85 -26.78 -7.31
N ARG A 246 16.70 -27.40 -7.58
CA ARG A 246 16.47 -28.82 -7.40
C ARG A 246 16.98 -29.53 -8.64
#